data_AF-A0A814GYU2-F1
#
_entry.id   AF-A0A814GYU2-F1
#
_cell.length_a   1.000
_cell.length_b   1.000
_cell.length_c   1.000
_cell.angle_alpha   90.00
_cell.angle_beta   90.00
_cell.angle_gamma   90.00
#
_symmetry.space_group_name_H-M   'P 1'
#
loop_
_entity.id
_entity.type
_entity.pdbx_description
1 polymer ?
#
loop_
_entity_poly.entity_id
_entity_poly.type
_entity_poly.pdbx_seq_one_letter_code
_entity_poly.pdbx_strand_id
1 'polypeptide(L)'
;IINFVNFLAVLQAQIAIHQDYPRITPLFALNINWKHERNYLNDEAIRDMEKEINIFKENYIQEDQELSPSSSSKLLKRSLSIHNKYGIDEKMNDILAKQINHLLICFDIYLESESFYLNDFEFQRLKLFPNSVRGRDRKRPYSYLASKDLFMQRMQFEITNV
;
A
#
# COMPACT_ATOMS: atom_id res chain seq x y z
N ILE A 1 11.41 -7.70 13.84
CA ILE A 1 9.95 -7.85 13.72
C ILE A 1 9.32 -6.60 14.31
N ILE A 2 8.42 -5.94 13.59
CA ILE A 2 7.69 -4.75 14.05
C ILE A 2 6.23 -5.12 14.20
N ASN A 3 5.60 -4.75 15.32
CA ASN A 3 4.19 -5.00 15.57
C ASN A 3 3.42 -3.69 15.45
N PHE A 4 2.42 -3.68 14.58
CA PHE A 4 1.43 -2.62 14.46
C PHE A 4 0.12 -3.12 15.08
N VAL A 5 -0.52 -2.29 15.90
CA VAL A 5 -1.73 -2.67 16.63
C VAL A 5 -2.84 -1.70 16.27
N ASN A 6 -4.00 -2.24 15.91
CA ASN A 6 -5.25 -1.50 15.78
C ASN A 6 -6.31 -2.19 16.63
N PHE A 7 -6.55 -1.65 17.82
CA PHE A 7 -7.47 -2.21 18.81
C PHE A 7 -7.18 -3.69 19.13
N LEU A 8 -8.03 -4.62 18.67
CA LEU A 8 -7.90 -6.07 18.90
C LEU A 8 -7.09 -6.79 17.80
N ALA A 9 -6.68 -6.09 16.75
CA ALA A 9 -5.93 -6.66 15.64
C ALA A 9 -4.44 -6.32 15.74
N VAL A 10 -3.58 -7.32 15.53
CA VAL A 10 -2.13 -7.15 15.52
C VAL A 10 -1.59 -7.56 14.16
N LEU A 11 -0.89 -6.64 13.50
CA LEU A 11 -0.12 -6.88 12.29
C LEU A 11 1.37 -6.97 12.66
N GLN A 12 1.99 -8.10 12.38
CA GLN A 12 3.42 -8.31 12.53
C GLN A 12 4.09 -8.20 11.16
N ALA A 13 5.04 -7.29 11.04
CA ALA A 13 5.84 -7.11 9.83
C ALA A 13 7.30 -7.53 10.09
N GLN A 14 7.79 -8.45 9.27
CA GLN A 14 9.20 -8.76 9.16
C GLN A 14 9.76 -7.97 8.00
N ILE A 15 10.72 -7.08 8.27
CA ILE A 15 11.28 -6.16 7.29
C ILE A 15 12.75 -6.52 7.09
N ALA A 16 13.11 -6.93 5.88
CA ALA A 16 14.49 -7.17 5.48
C ALA A 16 15.02 -5.92 4.77
N ILE A 17 16.04 -5.29 5.34
CA ILE A 17 16.70 -4.11 4.78
C ILE A 17 18.04 -4.54 4.22
N HIS A 18 18.27 -4.28 2.93
CA HIS A 18 19.55 -4.57 2.28
C HIS A 18 20.61 -3.51 2.64
N GLN A 19 21.89 -3.88 2.64
CA GLN A 19 23.00 -2.94 2.90
C GLN A 19 23.05 -1.77 1.90
N ASP A 20 22.52 -1.97 0.69
CA ASP A 20 22.41 -0.95 -0.36
C ASP A 20 21.12 -0.11 -0.24
N TYR A 21 20.45 -0.08 0.92
CA TYR A 21 19.35 0.85 1.14
C TYR A 21 19.83 2.31 1.00
N PRO A 22 19.08 3.22 0.32
CA PRO A 22 17.74 3.07 -0.26
C PRO A 22 17.71 2.65 -1.74
N ARG A 23 18.85 2.25 -2.33
CA ARG A 23 18.92 1.79 -3.73
C ARG A 23 18.08 0.52 -3.92
N ILE A 24 18.17 -0.43 -3.00
CA ILE A 24 17.31 -1.61 -2.92
C ILE A 24 16.21 -1.37 -1.89
N THR A 25 14.96 -1.65 -2.24
CA THR A 25 13.81 -1.49 -1.34
C THR A 25 13.84 -2.52 -0.23
N PRO A 26 13.41 -2.15 0.98
CA PRO A 26 13.07 -3.12 2.01
C PRO A 26 11.99 -4.12 1.52
N LEU A 27 12.15 -5.38 1.90
CA LEU A 27 11.17 -6.44 1.66
C LEU A 27 10.36 -6.71 2.93
N PHE A 28 9.05 -6.90 2.75
CA PHE A 28 8.09 -7.10 3.81
C PHE A 28 7.47 -8.50 3.72
N ALA A 29 7.38 -9.17 4.87
CA ALA A 29 6.55 -10.35 5.09
C ALA A 29 5.60 -10.06 6.27
N LEU A 30 4.33 -10.42 6.13
CA LEU A 30 3.25 -10.00 7.00
C LEU A 30 2.56 -11.19 7.67
N ASN A 31 2.14 -10.99 8.90
CA ASN A 31 1.25 -11.88 9.64
C ASN A 31 0.23 -11.03 10.40
N ILE A 32 -1.05 -11.36 10.27
CA ILE A 32 -2.13 -10.68 10.96
C ILE A 32 -2.76 -11.64 11.95
N ASN A 33 -2.81 -11.23 13.22
CA ASN A 33 -3.60 -11.89 14.24
C ASN A 33 -4.84 -11.05 14.53
N TRP A 34 -5.96 -11.46 13.94
CA TRP A 34 -7.30 -10.96 14.27
C TRP A 34 -8.34 -12.01 13.94
N LYS A 35 -9.12 -12.41 14.95
CA LYS A 35 -9.99 -13.61 14.99
C LYS A 35 -9.22 -14.94 14.84
N HIS A 36 -8.38 -15.03 13.81
CA HIS A 36 -7.49 -16.14 13.53
C HIS A 36 -6.17 -15.58 13.00
N GLU A 37 -5.11 -16.38 13.12
CA GLU A 37 -3.81 -16.06 12.54
C GLU A 37 -3.84 -16.24 11.02
N ARG A 38 -3.47 -15.19 10.29
CA ARG A 38 -3.46 -15.13 8.84
C ARG A 38 -2.08 -14.70 8.35
N ASN A 39 -1.54 -15.48 7.43
CA ASN A 39 -0.22 -15.29 6.86
C ASN A 39 -0.26 -15.58 5.35
N TYR A 40 0.89 -15.41 4.70
CA TYR A 40 1.08 -15.70 3.28
C TYR A 40 0.58 -17.09 2.85
N LEU A 41 0.60 -18.12 3.71
CA LEU A 41 0.23 -19.48 3.32
C LEU A 41 -1.30 -19.66 3.25
N ASN A 42 -2.02 -19.09 4.21
CA ASN A 42 -3.43 -19.40 4.40
C ASN A 42 -4.40 -18.31 3.90
N ASP A 43 -3.92 -17.09 3.60
CA ASP A 43 -4.77 -15.99 3.20
C ASP A 43 -4.24 -15.23 1.99
N GLU A 44 -5.04 -15.19 0.93
CA GLU A 44 -4.73 -14.47 -0.30
C GLU A 44 -4.68 -12.96 -0.11
N ALA A 45 -5.48 -12.41 0.81
CA ALA A 45 -5.49 -11.00 1.13
C ALA A 45 -4.11 -10.52 1.63
N ILE A 46 -3.45 -11.36 2.42
CA ILE A 46 -2.11 -11.09 2.95
C ILE A 46 -1.09 -11.08 1.81
N ARG A 47 -1.18 -12.04 0.89
CA ARG A 47 -0.30 -12.09 -0.30
C ARG A 47 -0.48 -10.87 -1.18
N ASP A 48 -1.71 -10.41 -1.39
CA ASP A 48 -2.00 -9.23 -2.18
C ASP A 48 -1.48 -7.95 -1.51
N MET A 49 -1.63 -7.84 -0.18
CA MET A 49 -1.08 -6.73 0.60
C MET A 49 0.46 -6.71 0.55
N GLU A 50 1.11 -7.86 0.72
CA GLU A 50 2.57 -8.00 0.59
C GLU A 50 3.07 -7.58 -0.79
N LYS A 51 2.42 -8.04 -1.86
CA LYS A 51 2.76 -7.63 -3.23
C LYS A 51 2.65 -6.12 -3.40
N GLU A 52 1.57 -5.52 -2.92
CA GLU A 52 1.34 -4.08 -3.05
C GLU A 52 2.45 -3.24 -2.38
N ILE A 53 2.91 -3.66 -1.20
CA ILE A 53 3.96 -2.95 -0.45
C ILE A 53 5.35 -3.21 -1.04
N ASN A 54 5.62 -4.43 -1.49
CA ASN A 54 6.91 -4.81 -2.05
C ASN A 54 7.14 -4.23 -3.46
N ILE A 55 6.08 -3.95 -4.23
CA ILE A 55 6.15 -3.31 -5.56
C ILE A 55 6.12 -1.76 -5.46
N PHE A 56 5.90 -1.20 -4.27
CA PHE A 56 5.63 0.22 -4.03
C PHE A 56 6.60 1.21 -4.71
N LYS A 57 7.90 0.88 -4.82
CA LYS A 57 8.90 1.76 -5.47
C LYS A 57 8.65 1.94 -6.97
N GLU A 58 8.17 0.90 -7.66
CA GLU A 58 7.91 0.97 -9.10
C GLU A 58 6.78 1.95 -9.40
N ASN A 59 5.75 2.00 -8.55
CA ASN A 59 4.62 2.92 -8.69
C ASN A 59 5.06 4.40 -8.52
N TYR A 60 6.06 4.70 -7.68
CA TYR A 60 6.58 6.06 -7.47
C TYR A 60 7.39 6.60 -8.65
N ILE A 61 8.08 5.72 -9.39
CA ILE A 61 8.93 6.13 -10.52
C ILE A 61 8.07 6.51 -11.75
N GLN A 62 6.88 5.91 -11.88
CA GLN A 62 5.96 6.14 -13.00
C GLN A 62 5.23 7.50 -12.90
N GLU A 63 4.82 7.93 -11.70
CA GLU A 63 4.13 9.21 -11.50
C GLU A 63 5.00 10.43 -11.90
N ASP A 64 6.32 10.34 -11.80
CA ASP A 64 7.22 11.45 -12.14
C ASP A 64 7.46 11.57 -13.67
N GLN A 65 7.22 10.52 -14.48
CA GLN A 65 7.47 10.56 -15.94
C GLN A 65 6.30 11.12 -16.76
N GLU A 66 5.09 11.19 -16.23
CA GLU A 66 3.92 11.70 -16.96
C GLU A 66 3.69 13.22 -16.81
N LEU A 67 4.47 13.91 -15.96
CA LEU A 67 4.29 15.35 -15.70
C LEU A 67 5.36 16.24 -16.38
N SER A 68 5.17 16.51 -17.68
CA SER A 68 5.07 17.89 -18.25
C SER A 68 5.00 17.87 -19.80
N PRO A 69 4.40 18.87 -20.50
CA PRO A 69 3.76 20.10 -20.02
C PRO A 69 2.36 20.35 -20.64
N SER A 70 1.29 20.34 -19.85
CA SER A 70 0.21 21.34 -19.99
C SER A 70 -0.82 21.23 -18.86
N SER A 71 -1.04 22.37 -18.19
CA SER A 71 -2.26 22.74 -17.49
C SER A 71 -2.59 22.09 -16.13
N SER A 72 -2.14 22.80 -15.08
CA SER A 72 -2.97 23.23 -13.94
C SER A 72 -3.73 22.18 -13.11
N SER A 73 -3.05 21.62 -12.11
CA SER A 73 -3.51 21.74 -10.72
C SER A 73 -2.39 21.35 -9.75
N LYS A 74 -1.90 22.34 -9.00
CA LYS A 74 -0.88 22.20 -7.97
C LYS A 74 -1.55 21.76 -6.67
N LEU A 75 -1.44 20.51 -6.22
CA LEU A 75 -1.79 20.04 -4.87
C LEU A 75 -1.02 18.72 -4.62
N LEU A 76 -0.20 18.46 -3.61
CA LEU A 76 0.18 19.13 -2.37
C LEU A 76 1.72 19.17 -2.28
N LYS A 77 2.28 20.36 -2.07
CA LYS A 77 3.58 20.53 -1.43
C LYS A 77 3.38 20.37 0.08
N ARG A 78 3.92 19.31 0.69
CA ARG A 78 4.44 19.43 2.07
C ARG A 78 5.95 19.61 1.95
N SER A 79 6.39 20.73 2.51
CA SER A 79 7.70 21.35 2.41
C SER A 79 8.86 20.42 2.79
N LEU A 80 9.92 20.43 1.95
CA LEU A 80 11.36 20.59 2.21
C LEU A 80 12.02 20.52 0.80
N SER A 81 12.35 21.65 0.16
CA SER A 81 13.73 22.19 0.00
C SER A 81 14.72 21.11 -0.52
N ILE A 82 15.60 21.26 -1.50
CA ILE A 82 16.18 22.36 -2.29
C ILE A 82 16.95 21.61 -3.40
N HIS A 83 17.05 22.18 -4.60
CA HIS A 83 17.81 21.62 -5.73
C HIS A 83 19.24 21.23 -5.28
N ASN A 84 19.65 19.95 -5.40
CA ASN A 84 21.05 19.59 -5.17
C ASN A 84 21.61 18.54 -6.13
N LYS A 85 22.84 18.82 -6.53
CA LYS A 85 23.52 18.41 -7.76
C LYS A 85 24.36 17.13 -7.59
N TYR A 86 24.00 16.27 -6.64
CA TYR A 86 24.73 15.04 -6.29
C TYR A 86 23.80 13.82 -6.17
N GLY A 87 23.42 13.24 -7.32
CA GLY A 87 23.41 11.79 -7.61
C GLY A 87 22.77 10.74 -6.68
N ILE A 88 22.12 11.10 -5.57
CA ILE A 88 21.24 10.25 -4.78
C ILE A 88 20.06 11.14 -4.43
N ASP A 89 18.93 10.90 -5.09
CA ASP A 89 17.72 11.70 -4.91
C ASP A 89 17.31 11.62 -3.43
N GLU A 90 17.46 12.72 -2.67
CA GLU A 90 17.13 12.78 -1.22
C GLU A 90 15.72 12.23 -0.93
N LYS A 91 14.85 12.26 -1.95
CA LYS A 91 13.50 11.70 -2.03
C LYS A 91 13.39 10.19 -1.72
N MET A 92 14.48 9.42 -1.89
CA MET A 92 14.53 7.96 -1.67
C MET A 92 14.85 7.57 -0.22
N ASN A 93 15.40 8.48 0.60
CA ASN A 93 15.77 8.16 1.99
C ASN A 93 14.55 7.77 2.84
N ASP A 94 13.38 8.32 2.50
CA ASP A 94 12.12 8.09 3.21
C ASP A 94 11.31 6.90 2.67
N ILE A 95 11.88 6.06 1.80
CA ILE A 95 11.11 5.00 1.13
C ILE A 95 10.55 3.97 2.12
N LEU A 96 11.32 3.59 3.13
CA LEU A 96 10.84 2.70 4.19
C LEU A 96 9.66 3.32 4.95
N ALA A 97 9.75 4.61 5.29
CA ALA A 97 8.68 5.32 5.99
C ALA A 97 7.41 5.39 5.13
N LYS A 98 7.55 5.62 3.82
CA LYS A 98 6.42 5.60 2.88
C LYS A 98 5.81 4.20 2.75
N GLN A 99 6.62 3.14 2.65
CA GLN A 99 6.13 1.76 2.63
C GLN A 99 5.39 1.40 3.92
N ILE A 100 5.90 1.81 5.09
CA ILE A 100 5.21 1.61 6.37
C ILE A 100 3.88 2.36 6.39
N ASN A 101 3.83 3.62 5.98
CA ASN A 101 2.57 4.38 5.92
C ASN A 101 1.56 3.71 4.97
N HIS A 102 2.02 3.21 3.82
CA HIS A 102 1.16 2.49 2.89
C HIS A 102 0.66 1.17 3.48
N LEU A 103 1.52 0.41 4.17
CA LEU A 103 1.15 -0.80 4.89
C LEU A 103 0.06 -0.51 5.93
N LEU A 104 0.18 0.57 6.71
CA LEU A 104 -0.83 0.94 7.70
C LEU A 104 -2.19 1.23 7.05
N ILE A 105 -2.21 1.93 5.90
CA ILE A 105 -3.43 2.18 5.14
C ILE A 105 -4.02 0.87 4.61
N CYS A 106 -3.20 -0.02 4.06
CA CYS A 106 -3.65 -1.32 3.58
C CYS A 106 -4.21 -2.18 4.71
N PHE A 107 -3.64 -2.08 5.90
CA PHE A 107 -4.11 -2.79 7.09
C PHE A 107 -5.49 -2.29 7.53
N ASP A 108 -5.73 -0.98 7.55
CA ASP A 108 -7.06 -0.43 7.82
C ASP A 108 -8.09 -0.93 6.81
N ILE A 109 -7.79 -0.85 5.50
CA ILE A 109 -8.69 -1.33 4.44
C ILE A 109 -8.97 -2.82 4.59
N TYR A 110 -7.95 -3.60 4.96
CA TYR A 110 -8.10 -5.02 5.22
C TYR A 110 -9.08 -5.28 6.38
N LEU A 111 -8.91 -4.61 7.52
CA LEU A 111 -9.80 -4.78 8.67
C LEU A 111 -11.23 -4.33 8.36
N GLU A 112 -11.41 -3.18 7.71
CA GLU A 112 -12.73 -2.66 7.33
C GLU A 112 -13.45 -3.58 6.33
N SER A 113 -12.72 -4.09 5.33
CA SER A 113 -13.28 -4.99 4.32
C SER A 113 -13.61 -6.38 4.87
N GLU A 114 -12.77 -6.90 5.75
CA GLU A 114 -12.92 -8.22 6.34
C GLU A 114 -13.97 -8.23 7.46
N SER A 115 -14.07 -7.16 8.26
CA SER A 115 -15.15 -6.96 9.23
C SER A 115 -16.50 -6.94 8.53
N PHE A 116 -16.59 -6.21 7.41
CA PHE A 116 -17.79 -6.22 6.57
C PHE A 116 -18.11 -7.63 6.03
N TYR A 117 -17.11 -8.41 5.63
CA TYR A 117 -17.33 -9.77 5.12
C TYR A 117 -17.83 -10.74 6.20
N LEU A 118 -17.33 -10.61 7.42
CA LEU A 118 -17.73 -11.43 8.56
C LEU A 118 -19.03 -10.95 9.22
N ASN A 119 -19.66 -9.88 8.71
CA ASN A 119 -20.75 -9.16 9.37
C ASN A 119 -20.41 -8.79 10.82
N ASP A 120 -19.15 -8.43 11.05
CA ASP A 120 -18.63 -7.96 12.32
C ASP A 120 -18.58 -6.42 12.31
N PHE A 121 -18.84 -5.81 13.47
CA PHE A 121 -18.87 -4.35 13.66
C PHE A 121 -17.65 -3.85 14.43
N GLU A 122 -16.67 -4.70 14.71
CA GLU A 122 -15.41 -4.33 15.36
C GLU A 122 -14.64 -3.24 14.61
N PHE A 123 -14.63 -3.29 13.27
CA PHE A 123 -13.98 -2.26 12.43
C PHE A 123 -14.99 -1.61 11.49
N GLN A 124 -15.29 -0.34 11.74
CA GLN A 124 -16.20 0.46 10.93
C GLN A 124 -15.52 0.91 9.63
N ARG A 125 -16.29 0.95 8.53
CA ARG A 125 -15.77 1.45 7.25
C ARG A 125 -15.59 2.96 7.29
N LEU A 126 -14.35 3.42 7.44
CA LEU A 126 -13.98 4.83 7.42
C LEU A 126 -13.36 5.21 6.06
N LYS A 127 -12.69 4.28 5.38
CA LYS A 127 -12.13 4.51 4.05
C LYS A 127 -13.22 4.43 3.00
N LEU A 128 -13.17 5.37 2.05
CA LEU A 128 -14.07 5.37 0.91
C LEU A 128 -13.54 4.41 -0.16
N PHE A 129 -14.27 3.32 -0.41
CA PHE A 129 -14.08 2.45 -1.56
C PHE A 129 -15.43 1.93 -2.06
N PRO A 130 -15.61 1.72 -3.39
CA PRO A 130 -16.90 1.33 -3.96
C PRO A 130 -17.38 -0.04 -3.48
N ASN A 131 -16.46 -1.00 -3.41
CA ASN A 131 -16.73 -2.38 -3.01
C ASN A 131 -15.59 -2.87 -2.12
N SER A 132 -15.89 -3.62 -1.06
CA SER A 132 -14.86 -4.21 -0.17
C SER A 132 -13.92 -5.15 -0.90
N VAL A 133 -14.46 -5.92 -1.85
CA VAL A 133 -13.75 -6.90 -2.65
C VAL A 133 -14.37 -6.94 -4.04
N ARG A 134 -13.58 -7.24 -5.07
CA ARG A 134 -14.08 -7.39 -6.45
C ARG A 134 -13.26 -8.40 -7.25
N GLY A 135 -13.91 -9.03 -8.23
CA GLY A 135 -13.31 -10.07 -9.09
C GLY A 135 -13.35 -11.47 -8.47
N ARG A 136 -12.89 -12.46 -9.25
CA ARG A 136 -12.86 -13.87 -8.84
C ARG A 136 -12.03 -14.09 -7.57
N ASP A 137 -10.88 -13.43 -7.50
CA ASP A 137 -9.93 -13.54 -6.38
C ASP A 137 -10.30 -12.62 -5.22
N ARG A 138 -11.43 -11.90 -5.31
CA ARG A 138 -11.95 -11.03 -4.25
C ARG A 138 -10.91 -10.02 -3.75
N LYS A 139 -10.09 -9.45 -4.64
CA LYS A 139 -9.01 -8.54 -4.22
C LYS A 139 -9.58 -7.26 -3.62
N ARG A 140 -8.83 -6.71 -2.67
CA ARG A 140 -9.18 -5.50 -1.92
C ARG A 140 -8.68 -4.24 -2.64
N PRO A 141 -9.34 -3.09 -2.40
CA PRO A 141 -8.98 -1.83 -3.04
C PRO A 141 -7.82 -1.15 -2.32
N TYR A 142 -6.57 -1.54 -2.62
CA TYR A 142 -5.39 -0.90 -2.01
C TYR A 142 -4.89 0.34 -2.76
N SER A 143 -5.29 0.54 -4.02
CA SER A 143 -4.82 1.65 -4.85
C SER A 143 -5.56 2.93 -4.49
N TYR A 144 -4.86 3.99 -4.09
CA TYR A 144 -5.49 5.27 -3.76
C TYR A 144 -5.56 6.20 -4.98
N LEU A 145 -6.72 6.79 -5.25
CA LEU A 145 -6.93 7.79 -6.29
C LEU A 145 -7.14 9.17 -5.65
N ALA A 146 -6.07 9.95 -5.57
CA ALA A 146 -6.07 11.25 -4.89
C ALA A 146 -7.08 12.26 -5.47
N SER A 147 -7.32 12.22 -6.80
CA SER A 147 -8.24 13.15 -7.46
C SER A 147 -9.71 12.98 -7.02
N LYS A 148 -10.05 11.81 -6.47
CA LYS A 148 -11.42 11.48 -6.03
C LYS A 148 -11.51 11.09 -4.56
N ASP A 149 -10.39 11.17 -3.83
CA ASP A 149 -10.27 10.72 -2.43
C ASP A 149 -10.87 9.33 -2.20
N LEU A 150 -10.53 8.39 -3.10
CA LEU A 150 -11.18 7.08 -3.18
C LEU A 150 -10.16 5.97 -3.35
N PHE A 151 -10.35 4.88 -2.61
CA PHE A 151 -9.62 3.64 -2.79
C PHE A 151 -10.25 2.78 -3.88
N MET A 152 -9.41 2.29 -4.78
CA MET A 152 -9.72 1.55 -5.98
C MET A 152 -8.96 0.23 -5.99
N GLN A 153 -9.52 -0.75 -6.68
CA GLN A 153 -8.80 -1.99 -6.97
C GLN A 153 -7.78 -1.72 -8.07
N ARG A 154 -6.55 -2.23 -7.91
CA ARG A 154 -5.55 -2.22 -8.98
C ARG A 154 -6.11 -3.03 -10.15
N MET A 155 -6.49 -2.35 -11.23
CA MET A 155 -6.96 -2.99 -12.46
C MET A 155 -5.74 -3.64 -13.13
N GLN A 156 -5.57 -4.95 -12.99
CA GLN A 156 -4.64 -5.70 -13.83
C GLN A 156 -5.31 -5.88 -15.20
N PHE A 157 -4.71 -5.36 -16.26
CA PHE A 157 -5.08 -5.73 -17.62
C PHE A 157 -4.20 -6.90 -18.05
N GLU A 158 -4.82 -8.02 -18.42
CA GLU A 158 -4.15 -9.05 -19.19
C GLU A 158 -4.45 -8.78 -20.67
N ILE A 159 -3.44 -8.48 -21.47
CA ILE A 159 -3.57 -8.55 -22.92
C ILE A 159 -3.46 -10.03 -23.27
N THR A 160 -4.60 -10.71 -23.43
CA THR A 160 -4.64 -11.97 -24.15
C THR A 160 -4.30 -11.68 -25.60
N ASN A 161 -3.06 -11.95 -26.00
CA ASN A 161 -2.71 -12.04 -27.41
C ASN A 161 -3.52 -13.22 -27.99
N VAL A 162 -4.49 -12.89 -28.84
CA VAL A 162 -5.18 -13.83 -29.73
C VAL A 162 -4.40 -13.93 -31.03
#